data_AF-A0A3D5E922-F1
#
_entry.id   AF-A0A3D5E922-F1
#
_cell.length_a   1.000
_cell.length_b   1.000
_cell.length_c   1.000
_cell.angle_alpha   90.00
_cell.angle_beta   90.00
_cell.angle_gamma   90.00
#
_symmetry.space_group_name_H-M   'P 1'
#
loop_
_entity.id
_entity.type
_entity.pdbx_description
1 polymer ?
#
loop_
_entity_poly.entity_id
_entity_poly.type
_entity_poly.pdbx_seq_one_letter_code
_entity_poly.pdbx_strand_id
1 'polypeptide(L)'
;MKGLVPREVVRTVTAGTVTSEAALSAETPNELAALVERGGEQALALADVTTGEVRVATGQETSAELARSTPAELLIEEEGLHIEGAGCEVMRPRLSAAASSALVAAQYGESAPKTLVGGEAAIAAVAQLLAYLGEVYPESKGALGQVRKLASDETVALDGRTLLNLEVLPTSDDRPSLFGVLNRTRSAMGARLLGRWLAHPLQELASLEKRHDAVTWAVDHPIEQKQAQAILKGIPDVARLCGRLGARAVTPRELSGLRQGLQAGINLSDLLERAKPPVTLLANSKAALLEATETLSELREALAEDPPITFDEGGVIAPGHDEEIDKLRHRTQTARQALLALEASERERTGIRSLKVGQNKVFGYYLEVSLANAQLVPKHYQRRQTLVGAERYVTEELQELESGMTTS
;
A
#
# COMPACT_ATOMS: atom_id res chain seq x y z
N MET A 1 21.88 -32.78 10.84
CA MET A 1 22.24 -31.38 10.51
C MET A 1 20.96 -30.70 10.03
N LYS A 2 20.52 -29.61 10.67
CA LYS A 2 19.46 -28.77 10.11
C LYS A 2 19.98 -28.24 8.78
N GLY A 3 19.31 -28.59 7.68
CA GLY A 3 19.72 -28.21 6.33
C GLY A 3 19.87 -26.69 6.20
N LEU A 4 20.80 -26.27 5.34
CA LEU A 4 20.93 -24.86 4.96
C LEU A 4 19.58 -24.38 4.41
N VAL A 5 18.98 -23.42 5.10
CA VAL A 5 17.77 -22.73 4.60
C VAL A 5 18.20 -21.92 3.36
N PRO A 6 17.52 -22.06 2.21
CA PRO A 6 17.83 -21.25 1.05
C PRO A 6 17.73 -19.76 1.41
N ARG A 7 18.73 -18.98 1.01
CA ARG A 7 18.76 -17.53 1.15
C ARG A 7 18.61 -16.92 -0.23
N GLU A 8 17.51 -16.20 -0.43
CA GLU A 8 17.23 -15.50 -1.68
C GLU A 8 17.08 -14.00 -1.39
N VAL A 9 17.49 -13.17 -2.35
CA VAL A 9 17.24 -11.73 -2.29
C VAL A 9 15.77 -11.54 -2.64
N VAL A 10 14.96 -11.18 -1.65
CA VAL A 10 13.51 -11.03 -1.81
C VAL A 10 13.16 -9.67 -2.44
N ARG A 11 13.95 -8.64 -2.15
CA ARG A 11 13.75 -7.28 -2.68
C ARG A 11 15.05 -6.48 -2.66
N THR A 12 15.27 -5.70 -3.70
CA THR A 12 16.32 -4.68 -3.77
C THR A 12 15.65 -3.31 -3.67
N VAL A 13 16.12 -2.46 -2.74
CA VAL A 13 15.59 -1.11 -2.55
C VAL A 13 16.42 -0.13 -3.38
N THR A 14 15.76 0.58 -4.29
CA THR A 14 16.35 1.58 -5.19
C THR A 14 15.60 2.91 -5.07
N ALA A 15 16.14 4.01 -5.60
CA ALA A 15 15.57 5.34 -5.40
C ALA A 15 14.11 5.47 -5.90
N GLY A 16 13.79 4.87 -7.05
CA GLY A 16 12.44 4.87 -7.64
C GLY A 16 11.51 3.79 -7.07
N THR A 17 12.00 2.87 -6.24
CA THR A 17 11.23 1.72 -5.73
C THR A 17 11.03 1.73 -4.22
N VAL A 18 11.37 2.84 -3.56
CA VAL A 18 11.11 3.04 -2.13
C VAL A 18 9.60 3.06 -1.88
N THR A 19 9.13 2.25 -0.94
CA THR A 19 7.71 2.23 -0.51
C THR A 19 7.53 2.51 0.99
N SER A 20 8.62 2.72 1.72
CA SER A 20 8.57 3.06 3.15
C SER A 20 8.06 4.48 3.35
N GLU A 21 6.99 4.67 4.12
CA GLU A 21 6.43 5.99 4.42
C GLU A 21 7.46 6.94 5.06
N ALA A 22 8.36 6.41 5.89
CA ALA A 22 9.39 7.22 6.55
C ALA A 22 10.44 7.82 5.58
N ALA A 23 10.56 7.24 4.39
CA ALA A 23 11.51 7.67 3.36
C ALA A 23 10.83 8.44 2.21
N LEU A 24 9.51 8.63 2.27
CA LEU A 24 8.72 9.26 1.22
C LEU A 24 8.06 10.54 1.73
N SER A 25 8.08 11.57 0.91
CA SER A 25 7.17 12.70 1.08
C SER A 25 5.73 12.21 0.90
N ALA A 26 4.80 12.67 1.73
CA ALA A 26 3.38 12.39 1.55
C ALA A 26 2.79 13.14 0.35
N GLU A 27 3.32 14.33 0.04
CA GLU A 27 2.70 15.29 -0.87
C GLU A 27 3.24 15.23 -2.30
N THR A 28 4.37 14.55 -2.51
CA THR A 28 5.00 14.40 -3.83
C THR A 28 5.06 12.92 -4.24
N PRO A 29 4.91 12.62 -5.54
CA PRO A 29 5.12 11.27 -6.04
C PRO A 29 6.61 10.89 -5.98
N ASN A 30 6.90 9.59 -5.93
CA ASN A 30 8.27 9.05 -6.05
C ASN A 30 8.34 8.19 -7.30
N GLU A 31 8.73 8.80 -8.41
CA GLU A 31 8.58 8.18 -9.73
C GLU A 31 9.85 7.46 -10.17
N LEU A 32 9.65 6.24 -10.67
CA LEU A 32 10.59 5.49 -11.50
C LEU A 32 10.26 5.79 -12.97
N ALA A 33 11.25 6.17 -13.76
CA ALA A 33 11.09 6.47 -15.16
C ALA A 33 11.87 5.50 -16.05
N ALA A 34 11.43 5.31 -17.29
CA ALA A 34 12.20 4.68 -18.35
C ALA A 34 12.12 5.53 -19.62
N LEU A 35 13.28 5.97 -20.12
CA LEU A 35 13.39 6.73 -21.36
C LEU A 35 14.02 5.84 -22.44
N VAL A 36 13.32 5.72 -23.57
CA VAL A 36 13.72 4.84 -24.67
C VAL A 36 13.57 5.57 -26.00
N GLU A 37 14.51 5.35 -26.91
CA GLU A 37 14.44 5.76 -28.31
C GLU A 37 14.37 4.53 -29.24
N ARG A 38 13.39 4.51 -30.14
CA ARG A 38 13.20 3.46 -31.15
C ARG A 38 12.67 4.03 -32.44
N GLY A 39 13.26 3.66 -33.57
CA GLY A 39 12.76 4.06 -34.89
C GLY A 39 12.70 5.58 -35.11
N GLY A 40 13.52 6.36 -34.39
CA GLY A 40 13.51 7.83 -34.42
C GLY A 40 12.45 8.48 -33.54
N GLU A 41 11.72 7.71 -32.73
CA GLU A 41 10.77 8.21 -31.75
C GLU A 41 11.28 7.97 -30.32
N GLN A 42 11.14 8.99 -29.47
CA GLN A 42 11.40 8.88 -28.04
C GLN A 42 10.09 8.63 -27.28
N ALA A 43 10.19 7.87 -26.19
CA ALA A 43 9.10 7.66 -25.26
C ALA A 43 9.60 7.59 -23.82
N LEU A 44 8.81 8.16 -22.91
CA LEU A 44 9.02 8.14 -21.48
C LEU A 44 7.88 7.37 -20.83
N ALA A 45 8.19 6.33 -20.07
CA ALA A 45 7.25 5.70 -19.16
C ALA A 45 7.60 6.11 -17.73
N LEU A 46 6.59 6.50 -16.95
CA LEU A 46 6.71 6.88 -15.54
C LEU A 46 5.84 5.96 -14.70
N ALA A 47 6.34 5.49 -13.57
CA ALA A 47 5.59 4.71 -12.61
C ALA A 47 5.81 5.24 -11.18
N ASP A 48 4.72 5.48 -10.46
CA ASP A 48 4.76 5.61 -9.01
C ASP A 48 4.44 4.24 -8.40
N VAL A 49 5.49 3.54 -7.97
CA VAL A 49 5.41 2.21 -7.37
C VAL A 49 4.52 2.19 -6.12
N THR A 50 4.37 3.33 -5.45
CA THR A 50 3.58 3.43 -4.22
C THR A 50 2.09 3.54 -4.49
N THR A 51 1.68 4.10 -5.62
CA THR A 51 0.26 4.30 -5.96
C THR A 51 -0.25 3.39 -7.06
N GLY A 52 0.65 2.76 -7.81
CA GLY A 52 0.29 1.89 -8.93
C GLY A 52 0.11 2.62 -10.26
N GLU A 53 0.28 3.94 -10.28
CA GLU A 53 0.05 4.75 -11.47
C GLU A 53 1.19 4.57 -12.49
N VAL A 54 0.82 4.29 -13.74
CA VAL A 54 1.76 4.27 -14.88
C VAL A 54 1.31 5.23 -15.96
N ARG A 55 2.22 6.10 -16.40
CA ARG A 55 1.99 7.12 -17.43
C ARG A 55 2.99 6.98 -18.55
N VAL A 56 2.59 7.28 -19.78
CA VAL A 56 3.46 7.19 -20.96
C VAL A 56 3.35 8.46 -21.80
N ALA A 57 4.47 9.13 -22.03
CA ALA A 57 4.61 10.22 -22.98
C ALA A 57 5.41 9.76 -24.20
N THR A 58 5.11 10.32 -25.37
CA THR A 58 5.81 10.03 -26.63
C THR A 58 6.15 11.30 -27.40
N GLY A 59 7.14 11.21 -28.28
CA GLY A 59 7.52 12.30 -29.17
C GLY A 59 8.00 13.54 -28.41
N GLN A 60 7.50 14.71 -28.78
CA GLN A 60 7.93 16.00 -28.21
C GLN A 60 7.54 16.19 -26.74
N GLU A 61 6.54 15.45 -26.24
CA GLU A 61 6.09 15.55 -24.85
C GLU A 61 7.08 14.92 -23.87
N THR A 62 7.91 14.00 -24.35
CA THR A 62 8.86 13.21 -23.56
C THR A 62 9.79 14.08 -22.72
N SER A 63 10.44 15.08 -23.34
CA SER A 63 11.40 15.94 -22.65
C SER A 63 10.74 16.91 -21.67
N ALA A 64 9.56 17.42 -22.03
CA ALA A 64 8.77 18.25 -21.15
C ALA A 64 8.36 17.46 -19.91
N GLU A 65 7.78 16.27 -20.10
CA GLU A 65 7.30 15.40 -19.03
C GLU A 65 8.41 14.96 -18.06
N LEU A 66 9.58 14.59 -18.60
CA LEU A 66 10.75 14.23 -17.81
C LEU A 66 11.17 15.36 -16.87
N ALA A 67 11.09 16.60 -17.36
CA ALA A 67 11.44 17.77 -16.57
C ALA A 67 10.33 18.20 -15.59
N ARG A 68 9.06 17.83 -15.82
CA ARG A 68 7.98 18.06 -14.82
C ARG A 68 8.02 17.04 -13.69
N SER A 69 8.37 15.79 -14.02
CA SER A 69 8.33 14.65 -13.09
C SER A 69 9.56 14.57 -12.21
N THR A 70 10.74 14.92 -12.73
CA THR A 70 12.04 14.81 -12.02
C THR A 70 12.16 13.46 -11.29
N PRO A 71 12.13 12.34 -12.05
CA PRO A 71 12.02 11.02 -11.46
C PRO A 71 13.19 10.72 -10.53
N ALA A 72 12.91 10.05 -9.41
CA ALA A 72 13.92 9.67 -8.43
C ALA A 72 14.94 8.67 -9.01
N GLU A 73 14.50 7.90 -10.01
CA GLU A 73 15.33 6.93 -10.74
C GLU A 73 14.87 6.85 -12.18
N LEU A 74 15.83 6.84 -13.10
CA LEU A 74 15.61 6.84 -14.54
C LEU A 74 16.37 5.68 -15.19
N LEU A 75 15.64 4.84 -15.90
CA LEU A 75 16.15 3.75 -16.71
C LEU A 75 16.42 4.23 -18.13
N ILE A 76 17.62 3.94 -18.65
CA ILE A 76 18.03 4.28 -20.02
C ILE A 76 18.66 3.07 -20.70
N GLU A 77 18.57 2.98 -22.02
CA GLU A 77 19.16 1.87 -22.80
C GLU A 77 20.47 2.23 -23.51
N GLU A 78 20.74 3.52 -23.67
CA GLU A 78 21.91 4.04 -24.38
C GLU A 78 22.50 5.22 -23.62
N GLU A 79 23.84 5.30 -23.56
CA GLU A 79 24.56 6.42 -22.96
C GLU A 79 24.44 7.67 -23.86
N GLY A 80 24.35 8.86 -23.26
CA GLY A 80 24.41 10.14 -23.98
C GLY A 80 23.07 10.85 -24.19
N LEU A 81 21.95 10.28 -23.74
CA LEU A 81 20.74 11.04 -23.45
C LEU A 81 21.00 11.87 -22.18
N HIS A 82 21.62 13.04 -22.34
CA HIS A 82 21.86 13.94 -21.20
C HIS A 82 20.53 14.49 -20.69
N ILE A 83 20.17 14.13 -19.45
CA ILE A 83 18.89 14.49 -18.86
C ILE A 83 19.16 15.33 -17.61
N GLU A 84 18.99 16.63 -17.75
CA GLU A 84 18.93 17.50 -16.57
C GLU A 84 17.66 17.16 -15.76
N GLY A 85 17.84 16.78 -14.49
CA GLY A 85 16.74 16.63 -13.52
C GLY A 85 16.38 15.21 -13.09
N ALA A 86 17.02 14.16 -13.62
CA ALA A 86 16.89 12.80 -13.07
C ALA A 86 17.74 12.63 -11.81
N GLY A 87 17.20 11.97 -10.77
CA GLY A 87 17.92 11.75 -9.51
C GLY A 87 19.06 10.74 -9.63
N CYS A 88 18.79 9.60 -10.28
CA CYS A 88 19.75 8.51 -10.49
C CYS A 88 19.49 7.87 -11.86
N GLU A 89 20.53 7.67 -12.66
CA GLU A 89 20.45 7.01 -13.96
C GLU A 89 20.92 5.56 -13.87
N VAL A 90 20.16 4.63 -14.46
CA VAL A 90 20.45 3.19 -14.47
C VAL A 90 20.43 2.69 -15.90
N MET A 91 21.59 2.23 -16.38
CA MET A 91 21.73 1.61 -17.69
C MET A 91 21.04 0.25 -17.72
N ARG A 92 20.23 0.00 -18.75
CA ARG A 92 19.47 -1.23 -18.94
C ARG A 92 19.80 -1.89 -20.28
N PRO A 93 19.88 -3.23 -20.33
CA PRO A 93 20.05 -3.91 -21.59
C PRO A 93 18.81 -3.69 -22.47
N ARG A 94 19.05 -3.44 -23.76
CA ARG A 94 18.01 -3.27 -24.76
C ARG A 94 17.14 -4.53 -24.88
N LEU A 95 15.83 -4.36 -24.69
CA LEU A 95 14.84 -5.42 -24.94
C LEU A 95 14.47 -5.49 -26.43
N SER A 96 14.27 -6.70 -26.93
CA SER A 96 13.74 -6.90 -28.30
C SER A 96 12.27 -6.50 -28.36
N ALA A 97 11.78 -6.08 -29.53
CA ALA A 97 10.38 -5.70 -29.71
C ALA A 97 9.40 -6.81 -29.29
N ALA A 98 9.74 -8.08 -29.55
CA ALA A 98 8.96 -9.24 -29.13
C ALA A 98 8.93 -9.39 -27.60
N ALA A 99 10.08 -9.25 -26.93
CA ALA A 99 10.14 -9.32 -25.46
C ALA A 99 9.38 -8.16 -24.81
N SER A 100 9.52 -6.94 -25.33
CA SER A 100 8.81 -5.77 -24.82
C SER A 100 7.30 -5.92 -24.96
N SER A 101 6.82 -6.37 -26.12
CA SER A 101 5.40 -6.63 -26.33
C SER A 101 4.88 -7.73 -25.41
N ALA A 102 5.65 -8.80 -25.18
CA ALA A 102 5.25 -9.91 -24.31
C ALA A 102 5.13 -9.47 -22.84
N LEU A 103 6.05 -8.64 -22.34
CA LEU A 103 5.99 -8.11 -20.96
C LEU A 103 4.76 -7.22 -20.74
N VAL A 104 4.49 -6.31 -21.68
CA VAL A 104 3.31 -5.42 -21.60
C VAL A 104 2.02 -6.24 -21.73
N ALA A 105 1.97 -7.22 -22.63
CA ALA A 105 0.82 -8.11 -22.78
C ALA A 105 0.56 -8.95 -21.53
N ALA A 106 1.61 -9.48 -20.89
CA ALA A 106 1.49 -10.25 -19.67
C ALA A 106 0.95 -9.42 -18.50
N GLN A 107 1.26 -8.12 -18.46
CA GLN A 107 0.81 -7.22 -17.39
C GLN A 107 -0.60 -6.68 -17.61
N TYR A 108 -0.91 -6.22 -18.83
CA TYR A 108 -2.13 -5.43 -19.12
C TYR A 108 -3.09 -6.13 -20.10
N GLY A 109 -2.77 -7.33 -20.56
CA GLY A 109 -3.55 -8.12 -21.51
C GLY A 109 -3.01 -8.07 -22.95
N GLU A 110 -3.33 -9.11 -23.74
CA GLU A 110 -2.77 -9.36 -25.08
C GLU A 110 -2.85 -8.19 -26.07
N SER A 111 -3.92 -7.38 -26.01
CA SER A 111 -4.11 -6.25 -26.91
C SER A 111 -3.41 -4.96 -26.44
N ALA A 112 -3.08 -4.87 -25.15
CA ALA A 112 -2.58 -3.67 -24.51
C ALA A 112 -1.33 -3.03 -25.15
N PRO A 113 -0.34 -3.80 -25.66
CA PRO A 113 0.80 -3.19 -26.33
C PRO A 113 0.38 -2.30 -27.50
N LYS A 114 -0.65 -2.71 -28.26
CA LYS A 114 -1.14 -1.95 -29.42
C LYS A 114 -2.17 -0.89 -29.04
N THR A 115 -3.09 -1.23 -28.14
CA THR A 115 -4.27 -0.38 -27.85
C THR A 115 -4.03 0.62 -26.73
N LEU A 116 -3.35 0.22 -25.65
CA LEU A 116 -3.15 1.05 -24.46
C LEU A 116 -1.84 1.81 -24.48
N VAL A 117 -0.76 1.21 -25.01
CA VAL A 117 0.58 1.83 -25.02
C VAL A 117 0.94 2.41 -26.39
N GLY A 118 0.90 1.60 -27.45
CA GLY A 118 1.04 1.98 -28.87
C GLY A 118 2.38 2.67 -29.25
N GLY A 119 3.02 2.16 -30.30
CA GLY A 119 4.34 2.66 -30.75
C GLY A 119 5.49 1.86 -30.14
N GLU A 120 6.54 1.62 -30.92
CA GLU A 120 7.65 0.73 -30.53
C GLU A 120 8.41 1.28 -29.32
N ALA A 121 8.71 2.58 -29.31
CA ALA A 121 9.41 3.25 -28.21
C ALA A 121 8.61 3.19 -26.91
N ALA A 122 7.30 3.48 -26.98
CA ALA A 122 6.40 3.46 -25.83
C ALA A 122 6.27 2.07 -25.21
N ILE A 123 6.08 1.03 -26.04
CA ILE A 123 6.03 -0.36 -25.60
C ILE A 123 7.35 -0.74 -24.92
N ALA A 124 8.49 -0.34 -25.49
CA ALA A 124 9.80 -0.61 -24.93
C ALA A 124 10.02 0.11 -23.58
N ALA A 125 9.61 1.38 -23.44
CA ALA A 125 9.73 2.13 -22.19
C ALA A 125 8.93 1.48 -21.05
N VAL A 126 7.67 1.13 -21.30
CA VAL A 126 6.84 0.41 -20.30
C VAL A 126 7.44 -0.96 -19.98
N ALA A 127 7.93 -1.68 -20.99
CA ALA A 127 8.57 -2.97 -20.77
C ALA A 127 9.85 -2.87 -19.92
N GLN A 128 10.64 -1.80 -20.07
CA GLN A 128 11.82 -1.57 -19.22
C GLN A 128 11.45 -1.37 -17.76
N LEU A 129 10.38 -0.60 -17.47
CA LEU A 129 9.84 -0.50 -16.09
C LEU A 129 9.44 -1.88 -15.56
N LEU A 130 8.67 -2.65 -16.33
CA LEU A 130 8.18 -3.97 -15.90
C LEU A 130 9.31 -4.99 -15.71
N ALA A 131 10.31 -4.98 -16.60
CA ALA A 131 11.48 -5.84 -16.49
C ALA A 131 12.30 -5.48 -15.25
N TYR A 132 12.56 -4.19 -15.04
CA TYR A 132 13.32 -3.72 -13.88
C TYR A 132 12.61 -4.03 -12.57
N LEU A 133 11.31 -3.71 -12.46
CA LEU A 133 10.51 -4.07 -11.29
C LEU A 133 10.44 -5.59 -11.09
N GLY A 134 10.43 -6.38 -12.17
CA GLY A 134 10.54 -7.82 -12.11
C GLY A 134 11.85 -8.35 -11.52
N GLU A 135 12.91 -7.55 -11.51
CA GLU A 135 14.21 -7.90 -10.93
C GLU A 135 14.35 -7.39 -9.48
N VAL A 136 13.93 -6.15 -9.22
CA VAL A 136 14.18 -5.48 -7.92
C VAL A 136 13.03 -5.61 -6.94
N TYR A 137 11.78 -5.68 -7.41
CA TYR A 137 10.61 -5.79 -6.56
C TYR A 137 9.43 -6.47 -7.30
N PRO A 138 9.49 -7.79 -7.53
CA PRO A 138 8.55 -8.51 -8.40
C PRO A 138 7.07 -8.32 -8.03
N GLU A 139 6.75 -8.28 -6.74
CA GLU A 139 5.39 -8.16 -6.23
C GLU A 139 4.76 -6.80 -6.57
N SER A 140 5.57 -5.74 -6.70
CA SER A 140 5.06 -4.40 -7.03
C SER A 140 4.31 -4.33 -8.36
N LYS A 141 4.58 -5.25 -9.28
CA LYS A 141 3.83 -5.33 -10.55
C LYS A 141 2.34 -5.57 -10.33
N GLY A 142 1.94 -6.21 -9.22
CA GLY A 142 0.52 -6.34 -8.88
C GLY A 142 -0.18 -5.01 -8.58
N ALA A 143 0.58 -3.96 -8.26
CA ALA A 143 0.06 -2.60 -8.08
C ALA A 143 -0.12 -1.84 -9.40
N LEU A 144 0.67 -2.17 -10.43
CA LEU A 144 0.65 -1.49 -11.72
C LEU A 144 -0.50 -2.00 -12.60
N GLY A 145 -1.73 -1.78 -12.16
CA GLY A 145 -2.92 -2.34 -12.82
C GLY A 145 -3.35 -1.63 -14.10
N GLN A 146 -2.90 -0.38 -14.31
CA GLN A 146 -3.31 0.44 -15.45
C GLN A 146 -2.16 1.27 -15.99
N VAL A 147 -2.20 1.53 -17.30
CA VAL A 147 -1.28 2.42 -18.00
C VAL A 147 -2.08 3.49 -18.75
N ARG A 148 -1.69 4.75 -18.62
CA ARG A 148 -2.32 5.89 -19.28
C ARG A 148 -1.35 6.60 -20.21
N LYS A 149 -1.76 6.89 -21.44
CA LYS A 149 -1.02 7.81 -22.31
C LYS A 149 -1.28 9.26 -21.91
N LEU A 150 -0.22 10.05 -21.88
CA LEU A 150 -0.30 11.49 -21.78
C LEU A 150 -0.52 12.05 -23.18
N ALA A 151 -1.60 12.82 -23.34
CA ALA A 151 -1.95 13.45 -24.59
C ALA A 151 -1.43 14.90 -24.57
N SER A 152 -0.62 15.26 -25.56
CA SER A 152 0.02 16.59 -25.64
C SER A 152 -0.97 17.71 -25.99
N ASP A 153 -2.14 17.38 -26.53
CA ASP A 153 -3.20 18.33 -26.90
C ASP A 153 -4.17 18.66 -25.76
N GLU A 154 -4.10 17.95 -24.62
CA GLU A 154 -4.94 18.25 -23.45
C GLU A 154 -4.37 19.37 -22.58
N THR A 155 -3.07 19.67 -22.68
CA THR A 155 -2.34 20.50 -21.71
C THR A 155 -1.42 21.52 -22.36
N VAL A 156 -1.19 22.65 -21.67
CA VAL A 156 -0.32 23.71 -22.15
C VAL A 156 1.12 23.20 -22.18
N ALA A 157 1.75 23.29 -23.35
CA ALA A 157 3.15 22.95 -23.52
C ALA A 157 4.02 23.93 -22.72
N LEU A 158 4.41 23.50 -21.51
CA LEU A 158 5.41 24.16 -20.68
C LEU A 158 6.66 23.30 -20.65
N ASP A 159 7.82 23.87 -20.95
CA ASP A 159 9.08 23.17 -20.79
C ASP A 159 9.52 23.17 -19.30
N GLY A 160 10.45 22.28 -18.96
CA GLY A 160 10.96 22.16 -17.59
C GLY A 160 11.59 23.44 -17.06
N ARG A 161 12.28 24.19 -17.94
CA ARG A 161 12.93 25.46 -17.58
C ARG A 161 11.89 26.51 -17.19
N THR A 162 10.77 26.57 -17.90
CA THR A 162 9.64 27.44 -17.58
C THR A 162 9.04 27.07 -16.23
N LEU A 163 8.79 25.78 -15.97
CA LEU A 163 8.27 25.33 -14.67
C LEU A 163 9.22 25.68 -13.50
N LEU A 164 10.52 25.53 -13.71
CA LEU A 164 11.54 25.88 -12.73
C LEU A 164 11.62 27.40 -12.49
N ASN A 165 11.62 28.19 -13.57
CA ASN A 165 11.69 29.65 -13.49
C ASN A 165 10.43 30.28 -12.89
N LEU A 166 9.27 29.64 -13.09
CA LEU A 166 8.00 30.02 -12.46
C LEU A 166 7.86 29.45 -11.03
N GLU A 167 8.83 28.67 -10.56
CA GLU A 167 8.86 28.04 -9.24
C GLU A 167 7.54 27.30 -8.95
N VAL A 168 7.03 26.54 -9.94
CA VAL A 168 5.70 25.92 -9.87
C VAL A 168 5.62 24.86 -8.76
N LEU A 169 6.64 23.99 -8.72
CA LEU A 169 6.77 22.88 -7.77
C LEU A 169 7.93 23.14 -6.81
N PRO A 170 7.93 22.54 -5.60
CA PRO A 170 9.03 22.67 -4.66
C PRO A 170 10.32 22.06 -5.25
N THR A 171 11.46 22.69 -4.94
CA THR A 171 12.81 22.20 -5.29
C THR A 171 13.58 21.84 -4.03
N SER A 172 14.76 21.23 -4.17
CA SER A 172 15.63 20.85 -3.05
C SER A 172 16.10 22.02 -2.18
N ASP A 173 16.11 23.23 -2.72
CA ASP A 173 16.71 24.41 -2.08
C ASP A 173 15.76 25.13 -1.10
N ASP A 174 14.65 24.48 -0.73
CA ASP A 174 13.60 24.98 0.18
C ASP A 174 13.05 26.37 -0.19
N ARG A 175 13.15 26.72 -1.48
CA ARG A 175 12.60 27.97 -2.01
C ARG A 175 11.07 27.93 -2.02
N PRO A 176 10.41 29.08 -1.78
CA PRO A 176 8.96 29.17 -1.95
C PRO A 176 8.56 28.72 -3.35
N SER A 177 7.45 28.01 -3.46
CA SER A 177 6.88 27.59 -4.74
C SER A 177 5.40 27.94 -4.82
N LEU A 178 4.87 28.04 -6.04
CA LEU A 178 3.44 28.21 -6.27
C LEU A 178 2.65 27.09 -5.58
N PHE A 179 3.12 25.85 -5.69
CA PHE A 179 2.56 24.70 -4.96
C PHE A 179 2.54 24.95 -3.45
N GLY A 180 3.66 25.37 -2.84
CA GLY A 180 3.73 25.63 -1.40
C GLY A 180 2.75 26.72 -0.92
N VAL A 181 2.48 27.72 -1.76
CA VAL A 181 1.50 28.77 -1.47
C VAL A 181 0.05 28.27 -1.58
N LEU A 182 -0.26 27.54 -2.65
CA LEU A 182 -1.61 27.07 -2.98
C LEU A 182 -2.01 25.79 -2.24
N ASN A 183 -1.05 24.97 -1.80
CA ASN A 183 -1.34 23.70 -1.17
C ASN A 183 -1.95 23.89 0.22
N ARG A 184 -3.29 23.93 0.23
CA ARG A 184 -4.16 23.90 1.42
C ARG A 184 -5.05 22.67 1.41
N THR A 185 -4.63 21.64 0.68
CA THR A 185 -5.37 20.39 0.55
C THR A 185 -5.47 19.68 1.90
N ARG A 186 -6.45 18.78 2.03
CA ARG A 186 -6.72 18.07 3.29
C ARG A 186 -6.26 16.61 3.27
N SER A 187 -5.75 16.13 2.15
CA SER A 187 -5.25 14.76 2.01
C SER A 187 -3.99 14.74 1.14
N ALA A 188 -3.13 13.75 1.40
CA ALA A 188 -1.88 13.54 0.65
C ALA A 188 -2.15 13.32 -0.84
N MET A 189 -3.17 12.53 -1.19
CA MET A 189 -3.59 12.34 -2.58
C MET A 189 -4.10 13.63 -3.24
N GLY A 190 -4.76 14.52 -2.48
CA GLY A 190 -5.17 15.83 -2.97
C GLY A 190 -3.99 16.74 -3.25
N ALA A 191 -2.96 16.71 -2.40
CA ALA A 191 -1.71 17.45 -2.61
C ALA A 191 -1.02 16.98 -3.90
N ARG A 192 -0.87 15.66 -4.10
CA ARG A 192 -0.28 15.10 -5.34
C ARG A 192 -1.09 15.48 -6.58
N LEU A 193 -2.42 15.47 -6.50
CA LEU A 193 -3.29 15.90 -7.60
C LEU A 193 -3.11 17.39 -7.92
N LEU A 194 -3.02 18.25 -6.90
CA LEU A 194 -2.76 19.68 -7.08
C LEU A 194 -1.41 19.92 -7.76
N GLY A 195 -0.34 19.26 -7.28
CA GLY A 195 0.98 19.36 -7.90
C GLY A 195 0.93 18.99 -9.39
N ARG A 196 0.24 17.90 -9.72
CA ARG A 196 0.02 17.49 -11.11
C ARG A 196 -0.73 18.55 -11.92
N TRP A 197 -1.82 19.10 -11.40
CA TRP A 197 -2.60 20.13 -12.11
C TRP A 197 -1.80 21.40 -12.38
N LEU A 198 -0.96 21.81 -11.43
CA LEU A 198 -0.08 22.97 -11.61
C LEU A 198 0.99 22.72 -12.67
N ALA A 199 1.54 21.51 -12.73
CA ALA A 199 2.52 21.12 -13.75
C ALA A 199 1.90 20.87 -15.14
N HIS A 200 0.59 20.61 -15.21
CA HIS A 200 -0.13 20.28 -16.45
C HIS A 200 -1.39 21.13 -16.60
N PRO A 201 -1.27 22.44 -16.89
CA PRO A 201 -2.43 23.30 -17.09
C PRO A 201 -3.26 22.82 -18.28
N LEU A 202 -4.57 22.75 -18.13
CA LEU A 202 -5.46 22.33 -19.22
C LEU A 202 -5.54 23.38 -20.33
N GLN A 203 -5.65 22.94 -21.59
CA GLN A 203 -5.92 23.81 -22.74
C GLN A 203 -7.42 23.93 -23.06
N GLU A 204 -8.20 22.88 -22.78
CA GLU A 204 -9.59 22.78 -23.21
C GLU A 204 -10.53 23.59 -22.30
N LEU A 205 -11.23 24.55 -22.89
CA LEU A 205 -12.05 25.52 -22.14
C LEU A 205 -13.19 24.84 -21.37
N ALA A 206 -13.90 23.87 -21.94
CA ALA A 206 -15.01 23.23 -21.26
C ALA A 206 -14.54 22.44 -20.02
N SER A 207 -13.32 21.90 -20.03
CA SER A 207 -12.69 21.23 -18.90
C SER A 207 -12.29 22.21 -17.80
N LEU A 208 -11.85 23.42 -18.17
CA LEU A 208 -11.62 24.52 -17.23
C LEU A 208 -12.94 25.01 -16.61
N GLU A 209 -13.97 25.22 -17.41
CA GLU A 209 -15.30 25.66 -16.96
C GLU A 209 -15.89 24.67 -15.95
N LYS A 210 -15.82 23.36 -16.22
CA LYS A 210 -16.26 22.33 -15.26
C LYS A 210 -15.55 22.42 -13.90
N ARG A 211 -14.25 22.75 -13.87
CA ARG A 211 -13.50 22.95 -12.63
C ARG A 211 -13.90 24.27 -11.95
N HIS A 212 -14.07 25.34 -12.72
CA HIS A 212 -14.49 26.65 -12.22
C HIS A 212 -15.90 26.61 -11.60
N ASP A 213 -16.84 25.87 -12.20
CA ASP A 213 -18.18 25.67 -11.66
C ASP A 213 -18.13 24.99 -10.28
N ALA A 214 -17.29 23.96 -10.14
CA ALA A 214 -17.11 23.26 -8.87
C ALA A 214 -16.48 24.15 -7.80
N VAL A 215 -15.50 24.97 -8.17
CA VAL A 215 -14.87 25.95 -7.26
C VAL A 215 -15.87 27.02 -6.84
N THR A 216 -16.60 27.59 -7.79
CA THR A 216 -17.64 28.61 -7.55
C THR A 216 -18.69 28.09 -6.59
N TRP A 217 -19.21 26.89 -6.85
CA TRP A 217 -20.16 26.26 -5.96
C TRP A 217 -19.61 26.08 -4.54
N ALA A 218 -18.36 25.60 -4.39
CA ALA A 218 -17.76 25.41 -3.08
C ALA A 218 -17.48 26.73 -2.33
N VAL A 219 -17.24 27.83 -3.03
CA VAL A 219 -17.10 29.17 -2.44
C VAL A 219 -18.46 29.69 -1.94
N ASP A 220 -19.51 29.47 -2.71
CA ASP A 220 -20.87 29.91 -2.37
C ASP A 220 -21.53 29.05 -1.27
N HIS A 221 -20.98 27.86 -0.99
CA HIS A 221 -21.50 26.87 -0.03
C HIS A 221 -20.46 26.54 1.06
N PRO A 222 -20.12 27.51 1.95
CA PRO A 222 -19.02 27.37 2.91
C PRO A 222 -19.26 26.32 4.01
N ILE A 223 -20.52 25.96 4.29
CA ILE A 223 -20.84 24.92 5.28
C ILE A 223 -20.47 23.54 4.71
N GLU A 224 -20.96 23.24 3.52
CA GLU A 224 -20.70 22.03 2.75
C GLU A 224 -19.20 21.90 2.47
N GLN A 225 -18.54 23.00 2.09
CA GLN A 225 -17.09 23.05 1.91
C GLN A 225 -16.34 22.63 3.18
N LYS A 226 -16.70 23.19 4.35
CA LYS A 226 -16.05 22.85 5.63
C LYS A 226 -16.31 21.39 6.03
N GLN A 227 -17.52 20.89 5.81
CA GLN A 227 -17.85 19.49 6.06
C GLN A 227 -17.04 18.55 5.16
N ALA A 228 -16.96 18.84 3.86
CA ALA A 228 -16.15 18.07 2.92
C ALA A 228 -14.67 18.10 3.31
N GLN A 229 -14.12 19.26 3.69
CA GLN A 229 -12.75 19.37 4.20
C GLN A 229 -12.51 18.55 5.46
N ALA A 230 -13.47 18.50 6.40
CA ALA A 230 -13.36 17.71 7.61
C ALA A 230 -13.32 16.21 7.30
N ILE A 231 -14.16 15.74 6.36
CA ILE A 231 -14.13 14.34 5.90
C ILE A 231 -12.80 14.04 5.21
N LEU A 232 -12.38 14.87 4.25
CA LEU A 232 -11.12 14.71 3.50
C LEU A 232 -9.89 14.68 4.41
N LYS A 233 -9.90 15.46 5.50
CA LYS A 233 -8.81 15.50 6.50
C LYS A 233 -8.64 14.17 7.24
N GLY A 234 -9.71 13.40 7.40
CA GLY A 234 -9.70 12.11 8.06
C GLY A 234 -9.39 10.93 7.14
N ILE A 235 -9.29 11.14 5.82
CA ILE A 235 -9.06 10.05 4.87
C ILE A 235 -7.58 9.66 4.89
N PRO A 236 -7.24 8.38 5.11
CA PRO A 236 -5.87 7.90 4.92
C PRO A 236 -5.45 8.00 3.46
N ASP A 237 -4.17 7.77 3.17
CA ASP A 237 -3.68 7.78 1.80
C ASP A 237 -4.11 6.52 1.03
N VAL A 238 -5.38 6.51 0.58
CA VAL A 238 -6.01 5.38 -0.10
C VAL A 238 -5.23 4.95 -1.33
N ALA A 239 -4.67 5.89 -2.10
CA ALA A 239 -3.86 5.57 -3.27
C ALA A 239 -2.64 4.71 -2.90
N ARG A 240 -1.93 5.06 -1.82
CA ARG A 240 -0.78 4.27 -1.34
C ARG A 240 -1.19 2.94 -0.71
N LEU A 241 -2.32 2.91 -0.01
CA LEU A 241 -2.89 1.67 0.52
C LEU A 241 -3.23 0.69 -0.62
N CYS A 242 -3.84 1.17 -1.71
CA CYS A 242 -4.12 0.37 -2.91
C CYS A 242 -2.84 -0.13 -3.58
N GLY A 243 -1.78 0.71 -3.68
CA GLY A 243 -0.50 0.26 -4.20
C GLY A 243 0.12 -0.85 -3.36
N ARG A 244 0.06 -0.75 -2.03
CA ARG A 244 0.52 -1.82 -1.13
C ARG A 244 -0.33 -3.08 -1.19
N LEU A 245 -1.65 -2.93 -1.37
CA LEU A 245 -2.56 -4.06 -1.58
C LEU A 245 -2.20 -4.81 -2.87
N GLY A 246 -2.02 -4.09 -3.98
CA GLY A 246 -1.59 -4.68 -5.26
C GLY A 246 -0.23 -5.36 -5.15
N ALA A 247 0.70 -4.77 -4.38
CA ALA A 247 2.01 -5.36 -4.10
C ALA A 247 2.00 -6.47 -3.04
N ARG A 248 0.82 -6.90 -2.55
CA ARG A 248 0.64 -7.91 -1.48
C ARG A 248 1.44 -7.63 -0.21
N ALA A 249 1.68 -6.35 0.08
CA ALA A 249 2.47 -5.87 1.22
C ALA A 249 1.61 -5.07 2.22
N VAL A 250 0.29 -5.12 2.08
CA VAL A 250 -0.66 -4.48 2.99
C VAL A 250 -0.74 -5.24 4.31
N THR A 251 -0.92 -4.53 5.42
CA THR A 251 -1.14 -5.12 6.75
C THR A 251 -2.63 -5.12 7.14
N PRO A 252 -3.07 -5.89 8.16
CA PRO A 252 -4.45 -5.85 8.62
C PRO A 252 -4.90 -4.45 9.09
N ARG A 253 -4.01 -3.74 9.78
CA ARG A 253 -4.24 -2.35 10.20
C ARG A 253 -4.42 -1.40 9.02
N GLU A 254 -3.67 -1.60 7.94
CA GLU A 254 -3.82 -0.82 6.71
C GLU A 254 -5.08 -1.17 5.93
N LEU A 255 -5.53 -2.43 5.94
CA LEU A 255 -6.85 -2.80 5.43
C LEU A 255 -7.97 -2.10 6.22
N SER A 256 -7.80 -1.95 7.53
CA SER A 256 -8.72 -1.13 8.35
C SER A 256 -8.67 0.35 7.95
N GLY A 257 -7.48 0.87 7.64
CA GLY A 257 -7.30 2.18 7.02
C GLY A 257 -8.03 2.31 5.68
N LEU A 258 -7.91 1.33 4.79
CA LEU A 258 -8.63 1.31 3.52
C LEU A 258 -10.13 1.33 3.74
N ARG A 259 -10.66 0.48 4.64
CA ARG A 259 -12.07 0.49 5.05
C ARG A 259 -12.53 1.87 5.54
N GLN A 260 -11.72 2.56 6.34
CA GLN A 260 -12.00 3.93 6.79
C GLN A 260 -12.01 4.92 5.62
N GLY A 261 -11.07 4.80 4.69
CA GLY A 261 -10.98 5.64 3.50
C GLY A 261 -12.18 5.49 2.57
N LEU A 262 -12.60 4.25 2.31
CA LEU A 262 -13.79 3.96 1.50
C LEU A 262 -15.06 4.49 2.19
N GLN A 263 -15.20 4.30 3.51
CA GLN A 263 -16.33 4.87 4.25
C GLN A 263 -16.36 6.40 4.17
N ALA A 264 -15.21 7.06 4.25
CA ALA A 264 -15.14 8.51 4.09
C ALA A 264 -15.55 8.96 2.67
N GLY A 265 -15.23 8.15 1.65
CA GLY A 265 -15.74 8.33 0.28
C GLY A 265 -17.27 8.29 0.21
N ILE A 266 -17.91 7.30 0.85
CA ILE A 266 -19.38 7.22 0.95
C ILE A 266 -19.94 8.43 1.70
N ASN A 267 -19.31 8.86 2.81
CA ASN A 267 -19.74 10.05 3.55
C ASN A 267 -19.69 11.34 2.69
N LEU A 268 -18.69 11.45 1.80
CA LEU A 268 -18.61 12.55 0.82
C LEU A 268 -19.73 12.46 -0.21
N SER A 269 -20.04 11.25 -0.69
CA SER A 269 -21.18 11.03 -1.59
C SER A 269 -22.50 11.47 -0.96
N ASP A 270 -22.75 11.07 0.29
CA ASP A 270 -23.95 11.47 1.05
C ASP A 270 -24.04 13.00 1.25
N LEU A 271 -22.90 13.65 1.49
CA LEU A 271 -22.83 15.11 1.57
C LEU A 271 -23.27 15.74 0.25
N LEU A 272 -22.70 15.28 -0.87
CA LEU A 272 -23.05 15.79 -2.21
C LEU A 272 -24.51 15.49 -2.58
N GLU A 273 -25.05 14.35 -2.16
CA GLU A 273 -26.46 14.00 -2.39
C GLU A 273 -27.41 14.93 -1.62
N ARG A 274 -27.08 15.30 -0.38
CA ARG A 274 -27.87 16.28 0.39
C ARG A 274 -27.77 17.68 -0.19
N ALA A 275 -26.57 18.08 -0.60
CA ALA A 275 -26.28 19.42 -1.08
C ALA A 275 -26.79 19.67 -2.51
N LYS A 276 -26.90 18.60 -3.32
CA LYS A 276 -27.39 18.61 -4.71
C LYS A 276 -26.74 19.72 -5.57
N PRO A 277 -25.40 19.78 -5.65
CA PRO A 277 -24.73 20.79 -6.46
C PRO A 277 -25.18 20.64 -7.92
N PRO A 278 -25.60 21.74 -8.59
CA PRO A 278 -25.93 21.72 -10.02
C PRO A 278 -24.65 21.74 -10.88
N VAL A 279 -23.63 20.95 -10.50
CA VAL A 279 -22.29 20.93 -11.11
C VAL A 279 -21.97 19.51 -11.56
N THR A 280 -21.80 19.33 -12.87
CA THR A 280 -21.56 18.03 -13.49
C THR A 280 -20.33 17.31 -12.92
N LEU A 281 -19.25 18.04 -12.65
CA LEU A 281 -18.03 17.47 -12.09
C LEU A 281 -18.30 16.82 -10.72
N LEU A 282 -19.02 17.52 -9.83
CA LEU A 282 -19.36 17.02 -8.50
C LEU A 282 -20.38 15.88 -8.57
N ALA A 283 -21.31 15.91 -9.52
CA ALA A 283 -22.24 14.80 -9.77
C ALA A 283 -21.51 13.53 -10.20
N ASN A 284 -20.52 13.65 -11.10
CA ASN A 284 -19.68 12.53 -11.53
C ASN A 284 -18.82 12.00 -10.37
N SER A 285 -18.21 12.88 -9.57
CA SER A 285 -17.46 12.48 -8.38
C SER A 285 -18.33 11.72 -7.39
N LYS A 286 -19.57 12.18 -7.14
CA LYS A 286 -20.54 11.48 -6.29
C LYS A 286 -20.81 10.05 -6.80
N ALA A 287 -21.05 9.90 -8.10
CA ALA A 287 -21.29 8.59 -8.71
C ALA A 287 -20.07 7.66 -8.56
N ALA A 288 -18.87 8.15 -8.87
CA ALA A 288 -17.64 7.36 -8.74
C ALA A 288 -17.35 6.93 -7.29
N LEU A 289 -17.66 7.77 -6.30
CA LEU A 289 -17.50 7.42 -4.89
C LEU A 289 -18.42 6.26 -4.45
N LEU A 290 -19.59 6.12 -5.06
CA LEU A 290 -20.54 5.04 -4.75
C LEU A 290 -20.10 3.68 -5.30
N GLU A 291 -19.21 3.64 -6.31
CA GLU A 291 -18.69 2.39 -6.87
C GLU A 291 -17.95 1.56 -5.81
N ALA A 292 -17.43 2.18 -4.75
CA ALA A 292 -16.73 1.51 -3.66
C ALA A 292 -17.66 0.84 -2.62
N THR A 293 -18.98 0.93 -2.77
CA THR A 293 -19.95 0.49 -1.74
C THR A 293 -19.85 -1.01 -1.47
N GLU A 294 -19.75 -1.84 -2.52
CA GLU A 294 -19.66 -3.30 -2.40
C GLU A 294 -18.37 -3.72 -1.69
N THR A 295 -17.22 -3.20 -2.15
CA THR A 295 -15.92 -3.45 -1.52
C THR A 295 -15.87 -3.02 -0.05
N LEU A 296 -16.52 -1.90 0.30
CA LEU A 296 -16.63 -1.48 1.68
C LEU A 296 -17.48 -2.46 2.52
N SER A 297 -18.55 -3.01 1.96
CA SER A 297 -19.36 -4.03 2.64
C SER A 297 -18.54 -5.29 2.89
N GLU A 298 -17.82 -5.78 1.88
CA GLU A 298 -16.94 -6.93 2.01
C GLU A 298 -15.88 -6.72 3.09
N LEU A 299 -15.22 -5.56 3.12
CA LEU A 299 -14.22 -5.25 4.15
C LEU A 299 -14.83 -5.14 5.56
N ARG A 300 -16.09 -4.71 5.68
CA ARG A 300 -16.79 -4.65 6.98
C ARG A 300 -17.15 -6.03 7.49
N GLU A 301 -17.57 -6.91 6.60
CA GLU A 301 -17.96 -8.28 6.93
C GLU A 301 -16.75 -9.17 7.19
N ALA A 302 -15.65 -8.97 6.44
CA ALA A 302 -14.47 -9.83 6.50
C ALA A 302 -13.46 -9.41 7.57
N LEU A 303 -13.27 -8.11 7.80
CA LEU A 303 -12.20 -7.60 8.66
C LEU A 303 -12.72 -7.28 10.07
N ALA A 304 -11.99 -7.73 11.09
CA ALA A 304 -12.26 -7.35 12.48
C ALA A 304 -12.32 -5.83 12.66
N GLU A 305 -13.03 -5.37 13.70
CA GLU A 305 -13.19 -3.94 13.97
C GLU A 305 -11.84 -3.27 14.25
N ASP A 306 -11.03 -3.88 15.11
CA ASP A 306 -9.67 -3.45 15.44
C ASP A 306 -8.67 -4.59 15.16
N PRO A 307 -8.25 -4.79 13.89
CA PRO A 307 -7.34 -5.86 13.54
C PRO A 307 -5.91 -5.54 14.01
N PRO A 308 -5.08 -6.58 14.29
CA PRO A 308 -3.70 -6.40 14.75
C PRO A 308 -2.80 -5.69 13.72
N ILE A 309 -1.56 -5.42 14.13
CA ILE A 309 -0.57 -4.81 13.23
C ILE A 309 -0.14 -5.81 12.14
N THR A 310 -0.06 -7.10 12.47
CA THR A 310 0.45 -8.13 11.56
C THR A 310 -0.53 -9.29 11.43
N PHE A 311 -0.46 -10.03 10.31
CA PHE A 311 -1.30 -11.22 10.12
C PHE A 311 -0.97 -12.35 11.10
N ASP A 312 0.29 -12.45 11.55
CA ASP A 312 0.78 -13.52 12.42
C ASP A 312 0.15 -13.52 13.82
N GLU A 313 -0.38 -12.37 14.27
CA GLU A 313 -1.04 -12.23 15.56
C GLU A 313 -2.45 -12.85 15.58
N GLY A 314 -3.04 -13.16 14.42
CA GLY A 314 -4.40 -13.65 14.30
C GLY A 314 -5.46 -12.58 14.68
N GLY A 315 -6.74 -12.96 14.74
CA GLY A 315 -7.81 -11.99 15.06
C GLY A 315 -8.07 -10.95 13.96
N VAL A 316 -7.58 -11.19 12.75
CA VAL A 316 -7.77 -10.32 11.58
C VAL A 316 -9.19 -10.45 11.00
N ILE A 317 -9.69 -11.67 10.86
CA ILE A 317 -11.01 -11.94 10.27
C ILE A 317 -12.12 -11.63 11.27
N ALA A 318 -13.21 -11.01 10.87
CA ALA A 318 -14.33 -10.71 11.77
C ALA A 318 -14.99 -12.01 12.30
N PRO A 319 -15.53 -12.01 13.54
CA PRO A 319 -16.39 -13.10 14.00
C PRO A 319 -17.63 -13.23 13.11
N GLY A 320 -18.05 -14.45 12.80
CA GLY A 320 -19.20 -14.76 11.96
C GLY A 320 -18.93 -14.72 10.45
N HIS A 321 -17.72 -14.32 10.03
CA HIS A 321 -17.36 -14.30 8.60
C HIS A 321 -17.09 -15.70 8.04
N ASP A 322 -16.45 -16.55 8.83
CA ASP A 322 -16.08 -17.90 8.42
C ASP A 322 -16.28 -18.89 9.58
N GLU A 323 -17.13 -19.90 9.34
CA GLU A 323 -17.49 -20.88 10.36
C GLU A 323 -16.32 -21.74 10.85
N GLU A 324 -15.36 -22.05 9.97
CA GLU A 324 -14.21 -22.88 10.31
C GLU A 324 -13.25 -22.09 11.20
N ILE A 325 -12.96 -20.84 10.84
CA ILE A 325 -12.17 -19.93 11.66
C ILE A 325 -12.83 -19.74 13.04
N ASP A 326 -14.14 -19.57 13.10
CA ASP A 326 -14.85 -19.40 14.37
C ASP A 326 -14.82 -20.67 15.23
N LYS A 327 -14.96 -21.86 14.63
CA LYS A 327 -14.77 -23.15 15.33
C LYS A 327 -13.35 -23.25 15.92
N LEU A 328 -12.31 -22.88 15.16
CA LEU A 328 -10.93 -22.91 15.62
C LEU A 328 -10.67 -21.89 16.75
N ARG A 329 -11.25 -20.69 16.66
CA ARG A 329 -11.19 -19.67 17.73
C ARG A 329 -11.85 -20.16 19.01
N HIS A 330 -13.06 -20.70 18.90
CA HIS A 330 -13.79 -21.22 20.05
C HIS A 330 -12.99 -22.34 20.74
N ARG A 331 -12.44 -23.30 19.97
CA ARG A 331 -11.56 -24.35 20.52
C ARG A 331 -10.37 -23.78 21.29
N THR A 332 -9.69 -22.79 20.72
CA THR A 332 -8.55 -22.12 21.35
C THR A 332 -8.95 -21.39 22.64
N GLN A 333 -10.11 -20.74 22.65
CA GLN A 333 -10.63 -20.03 23.82
C GLN A 333 -11.04 -20.99 24.94
N THR A 334 -11.74 -22.07 24.62
CA THR A 334 -12.10 -23.13 25.58
C THR A 334 -10.86 -23.76 26.19
N ALA A 335 -9.83 -24.06 25.38
CA ALA A 335 -8.59 -24.62 25.88
C ALA A 335 -7.85 -23.66 26.83
N ARG A 336 -7.80 -22.35 26.51
CA ARG A 336 -7.24 -21.34 27.42
C ARG A 336 -8.00 -21.26 28.76
N GLN A 337 -9.32 -21.34 28.72
CA GLN A 337 -10.14 -21.38 29.94
C GLN A 337 -9.87 -22.64 30.76
N ALA A 338 -9.73 -23.80 30.10
CA ALA A 338 -9.38 -25.05 30.76
C ALA A 338 -7.99 -25.00 31.41
N LEU A 339 -7.00 -24.37 30.77
CA LEU A 339 -5.67 -24.14 31.37
C LEU A 339 -5.74 -23.28 32.65
N LEU A 340 -6.56 -22.22 32.65
CA LEU A 340 -6.76 -21.37 33.82
C LEU A 340 -7.46 -22.13 34.95
N ALA A 341 -8.47 -22.96 34.61
CA ALA A 341 -9.14 -23.81 35.57
C ALA A 341 -8.20 -24.87 36.16
N LEU A 342 -7.35 -25.48 35.33
CA LEU A 342 -6.31 -26.41 35.77
C LEU A 342 -5.31 -25.73 36.72
N GLU A 343 -4.84 -24.53 36.38
CA GLU A 343 -3.95 -23.76 37.26
C GLU A 343 -4.58 -23.51 38.64
N ALA A 344 -5.85 -23.11 38.68
CA ALA A 344 -6.56 -22.86 39.93
C ALA A 344 -6.76 -24.16 40.74
N SER A 345 -7.21 -25.23 40.09
CA SER A 345 -7.41 -26.54 40.69
C SER A 345 -6.11 -27.11 41.28
N GLU A 346 -5.00 -27.00 40.54
CA GLU A 346 -3.71 -27.49 41.00
C GLU A 346 -3.13 -26.66 42.15
N ARG A 347 -3.34 -25.33 42.15
CA ARG A 347 -2.99 -24.47 43.30
C ARG A 347 -3.72 -24.87 44.57
N GLU A 348 -5.02 -25.15 44.47
CA GLU A 348 -5.84 -25.54 45.62
C GLU A 348 -5.46 -26.94 46.12
N ARG A 349 -5.30 -27.90 45.20
CA ARG A 349 -4.97 -29.29 45.53
C ARG A 349 -3.59 -29.46 46.15
N THR A 350 -2.58 -28.73 45.66
CA THR A 350 -1.20 -28.85 46.14
C THR A 350 -0.87 -27.87 47.27
N GLY A 351 -1.69 -26.85 47.47
CA GLY A 351 -1.41 -25.73 48.39
C GLY A 351 -0.31 -24.78 47.88
N ILE A 352 0.21 -24.97 46.66
CA ILE A 352 1.32 -24.20 46.10
C ILE A 352 0.77 -22.93 45.43
N ARG A 353 0.66 -21.84 46.20
CA ARG A 353 0.17 -20.54 45.67
C ARG A 353 1.00 -19.97 44.51
N SER A 354 2.28 -20.33 44.41
CA SER A 354 3.18 -19.86 43.36
C SER A 354 3.06 -20.63 42.04
N LEU A 355 2.31 -21.74 41.99
CA LEU A 355 2.17 -22.57 40.80
C LEU A 355 1.57 -21.76 39.65
N LYS A 356 2.16 -21.83 38.46
CA LYS A 356 1.67 -21.12 37.26
C LYS A 356 1.76 -22.02 36.03
N VAL A 357 0.78 -21.94 35.14
CA VAL A 357 0.88 -22.52 33.81
C VAL A 357 1.68 -21.57 32.92
N GLY A 358 2.75 -22.06 32.33
CA GLY A 358 3.58 -21.34 31.36
C GLY A 358 3.65 -22.07 30.03
N GLN A 359 4.20 -21.42 29.00
CA GLN A 359 4.42 -22.01 27.68
C GLN A 359 5.88 -21.83 27.24
N ASN A 360 6.45 -22.84 26.60
CA ASN A 360 7.78 -22.79 25.98
C ASN A 360 7.69 -23.27 24.52
N LYS A 361 8.40 -22.60 23.62
CA LYS A 361 8.46 -22.96 22.19
C LYS A 361 9.04 -24.37 21.92
N VAL A 362 9.82 -24.94 22.84
CA VAL A 362 10.56 -26.20 22.62
C VAL A 362 9.80 -27.44 23.09
N PHE A 363 9.07 -27.35 24.20
CA PHE A 363 8.45 -28.52 24.84
C PHE A 363 7.04 -28.25 25.38
N GLY A 364 6.42 -27.15 24.95
CA GLY A 364 4.99 -26.94 25.15
C GLY A 364 4.61 -26.24 26.45
N TYR A 365 3.39 -26.49 26.90
CA TYR A 365 2.86 -25.99 28.17
C TYR A 365 3.47 -26.74 29.37
N TYR A 366 3.66 -26.05 30.50
CA TYR A 366 4.20 -26.62 31.73
C TYR A 366 3.62 -25.96 32.97
N LEU A 367 3.67 -26.68 34.10
CA LEU A 367 3.44 -26.17 35.45
C LEU A 367 4.76 -25.74 36.06
N GLU A 368 4.91 -24.46 36.34
CA GLU A 368 6.09 -23.89 37.01
C GLU A 368 5.85 -23.82 38.51
N VAL A 369 6.77 -24.39 39.28
CA VAL A 369 6.73 -24.41 40.75
C VAL A 369 8.05 -23.86 41.28
N SER A 370 8.00 -22.94 42.24
CA SER A 370 9.21 -22.41 42.89
C SER A 370 9.98 -23.51 43.63
N LEU A 371 11.32 -23.46 43.63
CA LEU A 371 12.16 -24.49 44.25
C LEU A 371 11.81 -24.77 45.73
N ALA A 372 11.41 -23.73 46.47
CA ALA A 372 10.99 -23.84 47.87
C ALA A 372 9.77 -24.75 48.08
N ASN A 373 8.93 -24.90 47.05
CA ASN A 373 7.70 -25.70 47.08
C ASN A 373 7.86 -27.04 46.33
N ALA A 374 9.07 -27.38 45.84
CA ALA A 374 9.30 -28.59 45.06
C ALA A 374 8.96 -29.87 45.83
N GLN A 375 9.07 -29.86 47.17
CA GLN A 375 8.72 -30.99 48.02
C GLN A 375 7.21 -31.26 48.10
N LEU A 376 6.38 -30.26 47.79
CA LEU A 376 4.92 -30.35 47.79
C LEU A 376 4.37 -30.84 46.43
N VAL A 377 5.25 -31.03 45.44
CA VAL A 377 4.85 -31.46 44.10
C VAL A 377 4.42 -32.93 44.12
N PRO A 378 3.23 -33.27 43.59
CA PRO A 378 2.77 -34.66 43.52
C PRO A 378 3.67 -35.56 42.67
N LYS A 379 3.71 -36.85 43.00
CA LYS A 379 4.58 -37.82 42.32
C LYS A 379 4.24 -38.07 40.85
N HIS A 380 2.99 -37.81 40.42
CA HIS A 380 2.56 -38.00 39.04
C HIS A 380 2.98 -36.86 38.10
N TYR A 381 3.57 -35.79 38.63
CA TYR A 381 4.11 -34.69 37.82
C TYR A 381 5.43 -35.12 37.16
N GLN A 382 5.51 -35.03 35.83
CA GLN A 382 6.72 -35.38 35.09
C GLN A 382 7.61 -34.14 34.93
N ARG A 383 8.78 -34.13 35.55
CA ARG A 383 9.72 -32.99 35.48
C ARG A 383 10.33 -32.87 34.07
N ARG A 384 10.29 -31.66 33.51
CA ARG A 384 10.85 -31.34 32.17
C ARG A 384 12.11 -30.49 32.22
N GLN A 385 12.17 -29.52 33.13
CA GLN A 385 13.30 -28.58 33.21
C GLN A 385 13.47 -28.08 34.63
N THR A 386 14.72 -27.92 35.08
CA THR A 386 15.07 -27.23 36.33
C THR A 386 15.73 -25.89 35.99
N LEU A 387 15.29 -24.82 36.63
CA LEU A 387 15.81 -23.46 36.54
C LEU A 387 16.42 -23.04 37.89
N VAL A 388 17.14 -21.92 37.89
CA VAL A 388 17.81 -21.38 39.09
C VAL A 388 16.85 -21.13 40.26
N GLY A 389 15.57 -20.83 40.00
CA GLY A 389 14.56 -20.55 41.04
C GLY A 389 13.27 -21.38 40.97
N ALA A 390 13.11 -22.25 39.98
CA ALA A 390 11.87 -22.98 39.74
C ALA A 390 12.11 -24.33 39.06
N GLU A 391 11.19 -25.27 39.22
CA GLU A 391 11.11 -26.50 38.44
C GLU A 391 9.84 -26.48 37.57
N ARG A 392 9.96 -27.03 36.36
CA ARG A 392 8.87 -27.12 35.38
C ARG A 392 8.45 -28.57 35.21
N TYR A 393 7.15 -28.81 35.30
CA TYR A 393 6.53 -30.13 35.23
C TYR A 393 5.45 -30.18 34.16
N VAL A 394 5.11 -31.38 33.74
CA VAL A 394 4.00 -31.66 32.83
C VAL A 394 3.14 -32.77 33.44
N THR A 395 1.82 -32.65 33.28
CA THR A 395 0.83 -33.68 33.65
C THR A 395 0.16 -34.21 32.40
N GLU A 396 -0.43 -35.40 32.49
CA GLU A 396 -1.19 -36.02 31.40
C GLU A 396 -2.35 -35.12 30.95
N GLU A 397 -3.11 -34.57 31.90
CA GLU A 397 -4.19 -33.60 31.66
C GLU A 397 -3.71 -32.34 30.91
N LEU A 398 -2.52 -31.82 31.24
CA LEU A 398 -1.94 -30.67 30.53
C LEU A 398 -1.57 -31.02 29.09
N GLN A 399 -1.09 -32.24 28.85
CA GLN A 399 -0.73 -32.73 27.50
C GLN A 399 -1.97 -32.98 26.64
N GLU A 400 -3.07 -33.47 27.21
CA GLU A 400 -4.34 -33.62 26.52
C GLU A 400 -4.89 -32.25 26.08
N LEU A 401 -4.85 -31.26 26.97
CA LEU A 401 -5.26 -29.89 26.66
C LEU A 401 -4.39 -29.27 25.56
N GLU A 402 -3.06 -29.44 25.63
CA GLU A 402 -2.13 -29.00 24.59
C GLU A 402 -2.42 -29.62 23.22
N SER A 403 -2.62 -30.94 23.18
CA SER A 403 -2.93 -31.67 21.95
C SER A 403 -4.23 -31.20 21.30
N GLY A 404 -5.21 -30.76 22.09
CA GLY A 404 -6.47 -30.19 21.59
C GLY A 404 -6.33 -28.80 20.93
N MET A 405 -5.24 -28.06 21.24
CA MET A 405 -4.95 -26.70 20.74
C MET A 405 -4.12 -26.70 19.45
N THR A 406 -3.15 -27.61 19.32
CA THR A 406 -2.34 -27.75 18.11
C THR A 406 -3.01 -28.70 17.13
N THR A 407 -3.64 -28.18 16.09
CA THR A 407 -4.02 -28.98 14.93
C THR A 407 -2.75 -29.28 14.12
N SER A 408 -2.42 -30.56 13.94
CA SER A 408 -1.43 -31.01 12.96
C SER A 408 -1.92 -30.79 11.54
#